data_AF-A0A7J4QV34-F1
#
_entry.id   AF-A0A7J4QV34-F1
#
_cell.length_a   1.000
_cell.length_b   1.000
_cell.length_c   1.000
_cell.angle_alpha   90.00
_cell.angle_beta   90.00
_cell.angle_gamma   90.00
#
_symmetry.space_group_name_H-M   'P 1'
#
loop_
_entity.id
_entity.type
_entity.pdbx_description
1 polymer ?
#
loop_
_entity_poly.entity_id
_entity_poly.type
_entity_poly.pdbx_seq_one_letter_code
_entity_poly.pdbx_strand_id
1 'polypeptide(L)'
;MQNSPIELGEFDHYTLIVDDARAVAEFHVNVLGFRPARVQMVNAGSVPEGEYDMLNHILWLPGSDEKVMVVTEGLTEDSIFHRYWWRFGPGVHHVAYTVENIDDTLEKLREHGVETTSEEILQDPVSGLKQIFLAKKYCGYFVELIERNENIDAGEFVEDNMSALANTMQDYLKDSNSESDDNNPSVFIAESVEKVLKVMADPSMLPKWTGHKLVRKIDGKLVESRMYGDIDLKIESEPDGVCYTWSFEGFEKTIRMDISTEHDGVIVSTDLSNVADNDKEKLHKIISTELNVLAALVEGAPDKISESDSEIINQWHLEIHQRKGL
;
A
#
# COMPACT_ATOMS: atom_id res chain seq x y z
N MET A 1 17.93 -13.15 31.45
CA MET A 1 17.84 -11.86 32.18
C MET A 1 16.47 -11.29 31.87
N GLN A 2 15.80 -10.70 32.85
CA GLN A 2 14.50 -10.07 32.61
C GLN A 2 14.84 -8.69 32.05
N ASN A 3 14.70 -8.49 30.75
CA ASN A 3 15.03 -7.21 30.15
C ASN A 3 14.01 -6.16 30.64
N SER A 4 14.52 -5.08 31.24
CA SER A 4 13.70 -3.96 31.70
C SER A 4 13.18 -3.17 30.50
N PRO A 5 11.97 -2.57 30.58
CA PRO A 5 11.48 -1.68 29.53
C PRO A 5 12.48 -0.57 29.18
N ILE A 6 12.53 -0.18 27.90
CA ILE A 6 13.23 1.05 27.52
C ILE A 6 12.51 2.27 28.11
N GLU A 7 13.28 3.30 28.42
CA GLU A 7 12.74 4.58 28.87
C GLU A 7 12.50 5.46 27.65
N LEU A 8 11.23 5.85 27.45
CA LEU A 8 10.83 6.84 26.46
C LEU A 8 10.60 8.17 27.16
N GLY A 9 10.94 9.25 26.48
CA GLY A 9 10.53 10.60 26.83
C GLY A 9 9.10 10.88 26.41
N GLU A 10 8.81 12.16 26.20
CA GLU A 10 7.48 12.58 25.80
C GLU A 10 7.20 12.23 24.34
N PHE A 11 5.91 12.15 24.02
CA PHE A 11 5.45 12.22 22.63
C PHE A 11 6.04 13.48 21.95
N ASP A 12 6.51 13.38 20.70
CA ASP A 12 7.07 14.50 19.92
C ASP A 12 6.11 14.93 18.80
N HIS A 13 5.83 14.01 17.87
CA HIS A 13 4.92 14.23 16.76
C HIS A 13 4.31 12.92 16.23
N TYR A 14 3.30 13.02 15.37
CA TYR A 14 2.87 11.91 14.52
C TYR A 14 2.65 12.39 13.09
N THR A 15 2.83 11.48 12.14
CA THR A 15 2.70 11.77 10.72
C THR A 15 1.56 10.95 10.11
N LEU A 16 0.70 11.60 9.36
CA LEU A 16 -0.28 10.96 8.48
C LEU A 16 0.26 10.93 7.05
N ILE A 17 0.03 9.83 6.35
CA ILE A 17 0.13 9.78 4.89
C ILE A 17 -1.28 9.71 4.31
N VAL A 18 -1.59 10.59 3.36
CA VAL A 18 -2.92 10.75 2.76
C VAL A 18 -2.82 11.09 1.27
N ASP A 19 -3.95 10.98 0.56
CA ASP A 19 -4.06 11.31 -0.87
C ASP A 19 -4.07 12.83 -1.13
N ASP A 20 -4.79 13.59 -0.29
CA ASP A 20 -4.91 15.05 -0.39
C ASP A 20 -4.53 15.68 0.97
N ALA A 21 -3.26 16.03 1.13
CA ALA A 21 -2.75 16.60 2.39
C ALA A 21 -3.36 17.96 2.68
N ARG A 22 -3.72 18.73 1.65
CA ARG A 22 -4.33 20.04 1.81
C ARG A 22 -5.73 19.91 2.40
N ALA A 23 -6.59 19.06 1.85
CA ALA A 23 -7.95 18.87 2.35
C ALA A 23 -7.94 18.36 3.79
N VAL A 24 -7.04 17.43 4.10
CA VAL A 24 -6.88 16.90 5.46
C VAL A 24 -6.37 17.98 6.41
N ALA A 25 -5.39 18.79 6.01
CA ALA A 25 -4.90 19.90 6.84
C ALA A 25 -5.98 20.96 7.07
N GLU A 26 -6.74 21.34 6.04
CA GLU A 26 -7.86 22.28 6.14
C GLU A 26 -8.94 21.76 7.10
N PHE A 27 -9.24 20.45 7.10
CA PHE A 27 -10.14 19.85 8.08
C PHE A 27 -9.60 19.97 9.52
N HIS A 28 -8.33 19.64 9.75
CA HIS A 28 -7.72 19.74 11.07
C HIS A 28 -7.72 21.19 11.60
N VAL A 29 -7.42 22.16 10.75
CA VAL A 29 -7.39 23.57 11.12
C VAL A 29 -8.81 24.12 11.35
N ASN A 30 -9.71 23.94 10.38
CA ASN A 30 -11.00 24.62 10.39
C ASN A 30 -12.05 23.93 11.26
N VAL A 31 -11.91 22.62 11.49
CA VAL A 31 -12.90 21.81 12.23
C VAL A 31 -12.36 21.37 13.59
N LEU A 32 -11.11 20.91 13.65
CA LEU A 32 -10.52 20.33 14.87
C LEU A 32 -9.70 21.33 15.71
N GLY A 33 -9.47 22.54 15.21
CA GLY A 33 -8.81 23.61 15.97
C GLY A 33 -7.28 23.48 16.04
N PHE A 34 -6.68 22.73 15.11
CA PHE A 34 -5.23 22.72 14.94
C PHE A 34 -4.78 24.09 14.40
N ARG A 35 -3.51 24.45 14.64
CA ARG A 35 -2.94 25.69 14.09
C ARG A 35 -1.90 25.36 13.03
N PRO A 36 -1.94 25.98 11.85
CA PRO A 36 -0.89 25.78 10.86
C PRO A 36 0.45 26.28 11.39
N ALA A 37 1.49 25.46 11.27
CA ALA A 37 2.86 25.84 11.60
C ALA A 37 3.62 26.20 10.32
N ARG A 38 3.69 25.27 9.37
CA ARG A 38 4.47 25.39 8.14
C ARG A 38 3.94 24.46 7.06
N VAL A 39 4.12 24.84 5.80
CA VAL A 39 4.01 23.95 4.65
C VAL A 39 5.41 23.75 4.10
N GLN A 40 5.78 22.51 3.82
CA GLN A 40 7.12 22.15 3.37
C GLN A 40 7.01 21.23 2.15
N MET A 41 7.69 21.61 1.08
CA MET A 41 7.89 20.77 -0.10
C MET A 41 9.27 20.15 0.04
N VAL A 42 9.39 18.85 -0.23
CA VAL A 42 10.63 18.09 -0.05
C VAL A 42 10.90 17.29 -1.32
N ASN A 43 12.18 17.19 -1.69
CA ASN A 43 12.63 16.19 -2.64
C ASN A 43 13.17 14.98 -1.88
N ALA A 44 12.36 13.93 -1.79
CA ALA A 44 12.69 12.65 -1.17
C ALA A 44 13.53 11.73 -2.07
N GLY A 45 13.86 12.18 -3.29
CA GLY A 45 14.80 11.52 -4.20
C GLY A 45 14.17 10.80 -5.39
N SER A 46 12.86 10.90 -5.61
CA SER A 46 12.19 10.30 -6.79
C SER A 46 12.09 11.25 -7.99
N VAL A 47 12.45 12.53 -7.84
CA VAL A 47 12.39 13.53 -8.92
C VAL A 47 13.71 14.31 -9.04
N PRO A 48 14.01 14.94 -10.20
CA PRO A 48 15.23 15.71 -10.40
C PRO A 48 15.45 16.84 -9.39
N GLU A 49 16.70 17.25 -9.21
CA GLU A 49 17.07 18.38 -8.35
C GLU A 49 16.28 19.65 -8.74
N GLY A 50 15.66 20.30 -7.75
CA GLY A 50 14.81 21.48 -7.96
C GLY A 50 13.31 21.17 -8.14
N GLU A 51 12.93 19.89 -8.23
CA GLU A 51 11.54 19.42 -8.18
C GLU A 51 11.22 18.82 -6.80
N TYR A 52 9.94 18.54 -6.56
CA TYR A 52 9.43 18.03 -5.28
C TYR A 52 8.49 16.86 -5.50
N ASP A 53 8.63 15.81 -4.70
CA ASP A 53 7.83 14.59 -4.74
C ASP A 53 7.04 14.35 -3.44
N MET A 54 7.12 15.31 -2.51
CA MET A 54 6.54 15.23 -1.18
C MET A 54 6.04 16.60 -0.73
N LEU A 55 4.82 16.63 -0.18
CA LEU A 55 4.21 17.79 0.45
C LEU A 55 3.88 17.48 1.92
N ASN A 56 4.35 18.33 2.83
CA ASN A 56 4.04 18.28 4.24
C ASN A 56 3.26 19.52 4.70
N HIS A 57 2.14 19.29 5.37
CA HIS A 57 1.48 20.29 6.21
C HIS A 57 1.80 19.99 7.68
N ILE A 58 2.60 20.84 8.31
CA ILE A 58 2.95 20.75 9.73
C ILE A 58 1.97 21.60 10.53
N LEU A 59 1.31 20.99 11.50
CA LEU A 59 0.23 21.57 12.29
C LEU A 59 0.52 21.41 13.78
N TRP A 60 0.38 22.48 14.56
CA TRP A 60 0.39 22.40 16.02
C TRP A 60 -0.88 21.71 16.53
N LEU A 61 -0.71 20.81 17.49
CA LEU A 61 -1.85 20.17 18.16
C LEU A 61 -2.71 21.20 18.91
N PRO A 62 -4.03 20.98 19.02
CA PRO A 62 -4.90 21.84 19.81
C PRO A 62 -4.41 21.92 21.26
N GLY A 63 -4.12 23.14 21.73
CA GLY A 63 -3.66 23.37 23.09
C GLY A 63 -2.18 23.05 23.35
N SER A 64 -1.39 22.77 22.31
CA SER A 64 0.07 22.61 22.41
C SER A 64 0.81 23.62 21.52
N ASP A 65 1.94 24.10 22.01
CA ASP A 65 2.94 24.90 21.27
C ASP A 65 4.25 24.12 21.07
N GLU A 66 4.29 22.85 21.48
CA GLU A 66 5.50 22.04 21.52
C GLU A 66 5.33 20.69 20.83
N LYS A 67 4.15 20.41 20.28
CA LYS A 67 3.82 19.10 19.71
C LYS A 67 3.07 19.28 18.41
N VAL A 68 3.50 18.56 17.38
CA VAL A 68 2.96 18.73 16.04
C VAL A 68 2.39 17.43 15.47
N MET A 69 1.59 17.61 14.46
CA MET A 69 1.17 16.61 13.51
C MET A 69 1.71 17.01 12.14
N VAL A 70 2.16 16.03 11.36
CA VAL A 70 2.54 16.24 9.96
C VAL A 70 1.54 15.51 9.07
N VAL A 71 0.97 16.20 8.09
CA VAL A 71 0.11 15.59 7.06
C VAL A 71 0.90 15.57 5.76
N THR A 72 1.20 14.37 5.28
CA THR A 72 2.08 14.10 4.14
C THR A 72 1.32 13.56 2.94
N GLU A 73 1.64 14.07 1.77
CA GLU A 73 1.17 13.61 0.45
C GLU A 73 2.37 13.36 -0.46
N GLY A 74 2.33 12.26 -1.21
CA GLY A 74 3.28 12.01 -2.30
C GLY A 74 2.79 12.66 -3.59
N LEU A 75 3.58 13.55 -4.16
CA LEU A 75 3.19 14.40 -5.30
C LEU A 75 3.34 13.73 -6.67
N THR A 76 3.98 12.56 -6.71
CA THR A 76 4.22 11.76 -7.91
C THR A 76 3.97 10.28 -7.59
N GLU A 77 3.63 9.47 -8.60
CA GLU A 77 3.39 8.03 -8.41
C GLU A 77 4.65 7.29 -7.91
N ASP A 78 5.83 7.76 -8.33
CA ASP A 78 7.14 7.22 -7.91
C ASP A 78 7.54 7.61 -6.48
N SER A 79 6.86 8.61 -5.90
CA SER A 79 7.10 9.07 -4.54
C SER A 79 6.90 7.91 -3.56
N ILE A 80 7.86 7.73 -2.65
CA ILE A 80 7.78 6.71 -1.61
C ILE A 80 6.50 6.86 -0.75
N PHE A 81 6.03 8.09 -0.56
CA PHE A 81 4.80 8.38 0.18
C PHE A 81 3.54 8.04 -0.61
N HIS A 82 3.55 8.27 -1.93
CA HIS A 82 2.46 7.83 -2.81
C HIS A 82 2.38 6.31 -2.82
N ARG A 83 3.51 5.61 -3.02
CA ARG A 83 3.55 4.13 -2.98
C ARG A 83 3.14 3.58 -1.61
N TYR A 84 3.51 4.25 -0.52
CA TYR A 84 3.06 3.86 0.82
C TYR A 84 1.54 4.02 0.98
N TRP A 85 1.00 5.20 0.64
CA TRP A 85 -0.44 5.45 0.63
C TRP A 85 -1.18 4.43 -0.23
N TRP A 86 -0.66 4.16 -1.43
CA TRP A 86 -1.18 3.20 -2.38
C TRP A 86 -1.29 1.80 -1.76
N ARG A 87 -0.21 1.36 -1.09
CA ARG A 87 -0.08 0.01 -0.53
C ARG A 87 -0.90 -0.21 0.75
N PHE A 88 -1.00 0.81 1.60
CA PHE A 88 -1.52 0.68 2.98
C PHE A 88 -2.76 1.53 3.24
N GLY A 89 -3.17 2.37 2.29
CA GLY A 89 -4.24 3.34 2.45
C GLY A 89 -3.82 4.56 3.28
N PRO A 90 -4.73 5.53 3.45
CA PRO A 90 -4.48 6.70 4.29
C PRO A 90 -4.43 6.32 5.78
N GLY A 91 -3.51 6.91 6.54
CA GLY A 91 -3.42 6.61 7.97
C GLY A 91 -2.17 7.16 8.67
N VAL A 92 -2.03 6.82 9.96
CA VAL A 92 -0.83 7.14 10.74
C VAL A 92 0.33 6.31 10.20
N HIS A 93 1.34 7.01 9.68
CA HIS A 93 2.57 6.42 9.19
C HIS A 93 3.54 6.13 10.35
N HIS A 94 3.78 7.13 11.19
CA HIS A 94 4.61 6.97 12.39
C HIS A 94 4.17 7.84 13.55
N VAL A 95 4.62 7.45 14.74
CA VAL A 95 4.51 8.20 16.00
C VAL A 95 5.89 8.30 16.62
N ALA A 96 6.31 9.52 16.95
CA ALA A 96 7.63 9.81 17.48
C ALA A 96 7.60 10.07 18.99
N TYR A 97 8.59 9.51 19.68
CA TYR A 97 8.85 9.75 21.10
C TYR A 97 10.27 10.24 21.30
N THR A 98 10.43 11.24 22.15
CA THR A 98 11.77 11.73 22.48
C THR A 98 12.53 10.68 23.30
N VAL A 99 13.87 10.69 23.19
CA VAL A 99 14.76 9.91 24.04
C VAL A 99 15.93 10.79 24.48
N GLU A 100 16.43 10.60 25.70
CA GLU A 100 17.58 11.35 26.21
C GLU A 100 18.89 10.94 25.54
N ASN A 101 19.04 9.64 25.26
CA ASN A 101 20.19 9.06 24.57
C ASN A 101 19.71 7.93 23.64
N ILE A 102 19.67 8.22 22.34
CA ILE A 102 19.21 7.31 21.31
C ILE A 102 20.19 6.15 21.07
N ASP A 103 21.49 6.37 21.27
CA ASP A 103 22.51 5.33 21.14
C ASP A 103 22.30 4.24 22.21
N ASP A 104 22.15 4.64 23.48
CA ASP A 104 21.87 3.72 24.59
C ASP A 104 20.51 3.02 24.44
N THR A 105 19.51 3.75 23.91
CA THR A 105 18.16 3.19 23.69
C THR A 105 18.17 2.17 22.56
N LEU A 106 18.90 2.42 21.48
CA LEU A 106 19.05 1.49 20.36
C LEU A 106 19.79 0.22 20.78
N GLU A 107 20.84 0.33 21.60
CA GLU A 107 21.53 -0.85 22.15
C GLU A 107 20.56 -1.73 22.94
N LYS A 108 19.79 -1.14 23.85
CA LYS A 108 18.75 -1.87 24.59
C LYS A 108 17.70 -2.50 23.67
N LEU A 109 17.25 -1.79 22.64
CA LEU A 109 16.29 -2.34 21.68
C LEU A 109 16.85 -3.56 20.93
N ARG A 110 18.13 -3.52 20.54
CA ARG A 110 18.83 -4.67 19.94
C ARG A 110 18.93 -5.84 20.91
N GLU A 111 19.20 -5.61 22.19
CA GLU A 111 19.17 -6.66 23.24
C GLU A 111 17.77 -7.29 23.42
N HIS A 112 16.71 -6.54 23.11
CA HIS A 112 15.33 -7.04 23.09
C HIS A 112 14.93 -7.70 21.77
N GLY A 113 15.81 -7.72 20.76
CA GLY A 113 15.51 -8.25 19.43
C GLY A 113 14.50 -7.41 18.65
N VAL A 114 14.37 -6.12 18.98
CA VAL A 114 13.53 -5.19 18.24
C VAL A 114 14.22 -4.83 16.92
N GLU A 115 13.44 -4.81 15.85
CA GLU A 115 13.91 -4.53 14.49
C GLU A 115 13.70 -3.05 14.17
N THR A 116 14.67 -2.44 13.52
CA THR A 116 14.65 -1.05 13.02
C THR A 116 14.65 -1.01 11.49
N THR A 117 14.33 0.13 10.89
CA THR A 117 14.36 0.31 9.42
C THR A 117 15.77 0.53 8.87
N SER A 118 16.71 0.94 9.73
CA SER A 118 18.13 1.06 9.41
C SER A 118 18.98 0.48 10.54
N GLU A 119 20.21 0.08 10.20
CA GLU A 119 21.20 -0.32 11.21
C GLU A 119 21.76 0.89 11.95
N GLU A 120 21.97 2.01 11.27
CA GLU A 120 22.58 3.21 11.84
C GLU A 120 21.53 4.28 12.17
N ILE A 121 21.81 5.05 13.22
CA ILE A 121 21.05 6.26 13.58
C ILE A 121 21.31 7.33 12.52
N LEU A 122 20.26 7.97 12.04
CA LEU A 122 20.39 9.12 11.15
C LEU A 122 20.64 10.36 11.99
N GLN A 123 21.73 11.06 11.69
CA GLN A 123 22.13 12.27 12.40
C GLN A 123 22.33 13.42 11.42
N ASP A 124 21.63 14.52 11.64
CA ASP A 124 21.90 15.76 10.92
C ASP A 124 23.17 16.41 11.49
N PRO A 125 24.21 16.66 10.68
CA PRO A 125 25.50 17.16 11.19
C PRO A 125 25.44 18.62 11.68
N VAL A 126 24.44 19.40 11.27
CA VAL A 126 24.34 20.84 11.60
C VAL A 126 23.58 21.05 12.91
N SER A 127 22.37 20.51 12.98
CA SER A 127 21.47 20.63 14.12
C SER A 127 21.77 19.57 15.20
N GLY A 128 22.38 18.46 14.81
CA GLY A 128 22.64 17.30 15.65
C GLY A 128 21.39 16.48 15.96
N LEU A 129 20.28 16.71 15.24
CA LEU A 129 19.06 15.92 15.33
C LEU A 129 19.35 14.45 15.00
N LYS A 130 19.02 13.54 15.92
CA LYS A 130 19.15 12.11 15.70
C LYS A 130 17.80 11.41 15.64
N GLN A 131 17.63 10.51 14.68
CA GLN A 131 16.37 9.83 14.43
C GLN A 131 16.59 8.38 13.98
N ILE A 132 15.67 7.49 14.38
CA ILE A 132 15.59 6.12 13.84
C ILE A 132 14.15 5.60 13.92
N PHE A 133 13.72 4.80 12.95
CA PHE A 133 12.44 4.11 13.01
C PHE A 133 12.58 2.66 13.48
N LEU A 134 11.64 2.23 14.30
CA LEU A 134 11.36 0.86 14.65
C LEU A 134 10.38 0.27 13.64
N ALA A 135 10.54 -1.01 13.32
CA ALA A 135 9.72 -1.75 12.38
C ALA A 135 8.22 -1.67 12.70
N LYS A 136 7.40 -1.41 11.67
CA LYS A 136 5.93 -1.32 11.77
C LYS A 136 5.26 -2.56 12.38
N LYS A 137 5.87 -3.74 12.24
CA LYS A 137 5.30 -5.03 12.65
C LYS A 137 4.89 -5.11 14.13
N TYR A 138 5.44 -4.25 14.98
CA TYR A 138 5.14 -4.23 16.41
C TYR A 138 3.87 -3.45 16.78
N CYS A 139 3.54 -2.40 16.03
CA CYS A 139 2.47 -1.45 16.41
C CYS A 139 1.43 -1.20 15.32
N GLY A 140 1.65 -1.67 14.09
CA GLY A 140 0.83 -1.34 12.92
C GLY A 140 1.19 0.01 12.28
N TYR A 141 2.09 0.78 12.89
CA TYR A 141 2.75 1.98 12.37
C TYR A 141 4.22 1.98 12.82
N PHE A 142 5.09 2.78 12.20
CA PHE A 142 6.48 2.90 12.65
C PHE A 142 6.57 3.72 13.94
N VAL A 143 7.37 3.29 14.90
CA VAL A 143 7.72 4.14 16.05
C VAL A 143 9.02 4.87 15.71
N GLU A 144 9.06 6.18 15.87
CA GLU A 144 10.28 6.95 15.75
C GLU A 144 10.86 7.25 17.13
N LEU A 145 12.17 7.04 17.28
CA LEU A 145 12.92 7.63 18.38
C LEU A 145 13.63 8.86 17.87
N ILE A 146 13.49 9.96 18.61
CA ILE A 146 14.06 11.25 18.25
C ILE A 146 14.82 11.83 19.44
N GLU A 147 16.09 12.18 19.23
CA GLU A 147 16.91 12.91 20.19
C GLU A 147 17.16 14.31 19.60
N ARG A 148 16.60 15.33 20.26
CA ARG A 148 16.78 16.74 19.91
C ARG A 148 17.83 17.36 20.82
N ASN A 149 18.74 18.14 20.26
CA ASN A 149 19.61 19.03 21.04
C ASN A 149 18.84 20.30 21.44
N GLU A 150 19.32 21.03 22.45
CA GLU A 150 18.68 22.25 23.01
C GLU A 150 18.38 23.37 21.99
N ASN A 151 18.86 23.26 20.74
CA ASN A 151 18.75 24.28 19.70
C ASN A 151 17.69 23.97 18.62
N ILE A 152 16.88 22.92 18.76
CA ILE A 152 15.87 22.55 17.76
C ILE A 152 14.50 22.44 18.44
N ASP A 153 13.61 23.34 18.05
CA ASP A 153 12.23 23.32 18.53
C ASP A 153 11.44 22.16 17.94
N ALA A 154 10.37 21.76 18.64
CA ALA A 154 9.44 20.78 18.12
C ALA A 154 8.82 21.24 16.78
N GLY A 155 8.65 20.30 15.85
CA GLY A 155 8.13 20.60 14.51
C GLY A 155 9.13 21.19 13.53
N GLU A 156 10.38 21.41 13.95
CA GLU A 156 11.49 21.58 13.02
C GLU A 156 12.03 20.21 12.58
N PHE A 157 12.06 20.02 11.27
CA PHE A 157 12.57 18.84 10.57
C PHE A 157 13.55 19.28 9.48
N VAL A 158 14.67 18.56 9.36
CA VAL A 158 15.71 18.80 8.35
C VAL A 158 15.41 17.95 7.13
N GLU A 159 15.47 18.56 5.94
CA GLU A 159 15.15 17.91 4.65
C GLU A 159 15.99 16.66 4.41
N ASP A 160 17.30 16.74 4.58
CA ASP A 160 18.21 15.60 4.38
C ASP A 160 17.87 14.42 5.30
N ASN A 161 17.49 14.68 6.57
CA ASN A 161 17.07 13.63 7.49
C ASN A 161 15.74 13.00 7.07
N MET A 162 14.76 13.81 6.62
CA MET A 162 13.48 13.28 6.15
C MET A 162 13.67 12.39 4.93
N SER A 163 14.46 12.83 3.95
CA SER A 163 14.77 12.04 2.75
C SER A 163 15.56 10.78 3.08
N ALA A 164 16.53 10.86 4.00
CA ALA A 164 17.28 9.68 4.45
C ALA A 164 16.38 8.68 5.19
N LEU A 165 15.55 9.13 6.13
CA LEU A 165 14.57 8.31 6.86
C LEU A 165 13.61 7.62 5.89
N ALA A 166 13.10 8.38 4.92
CA ALA A 166 12.24 7.85 3.87
C ALA A 166 12.91 6.67 3.15
N ASN A 167 14.16 6.83 2.74
CA ASN A 167 14.90 5.78 2.05
C ASN A 167 15.13 4.51 2.88
N THR A 168 15.19 4.59 4.21
CA THR A 168 15.28 3.39 5.07
C THR A 168 14.02 2.49 4.98
N MET A 169 12.91 3.04 4.49
CA MET A 169 11.64 2.33 4.37
C MET A 169 11.42 1.71 2.99
N GLN A 170 12.35 1.88 2.05
CA GLN A 170 12.25 1.31 0.70
C GLN A 170 11.97 -0.20 0.77
N ASP A 171 12.59 -0.92 1.70
CA ASP A 171 12.42 -2.37 1.86
C ASP A 171 11.01 -2.78 2.30
N TYR A 172 10.25 -1.91 2.95
CA TYR A 172 8.84 -2.14 3.29
C TYR A 172 7.90 -1.96 2.09
N LEU A 173 8.39 -1.29 1.06
CA LEU A 173 7.69 -1.06 -0.20
C LEU A 173 8.23 -1.95 -1.32
N LYS A 174 9.38 -2.61 -1.10
CA LYS A 174 9.77 -3.75 -1.92
C LYS A 174 8.73 -4.82 -1.70
N ASP A 175 8.03 -5.17 -2.77
CA ASP A 175 7.21 -6.37 -2.74
C ASP A 175 8.10 -7.54 -2.34
N SER A 176 7.65 -8.31 -1.34
CA SER A 176 8.15 -9.67 -1.15
C SER A 176 7.86 -10.41 -2.46
N ASN A 177 8.87 -10.46 -3.34
CA ASN A 177 8.86 -10.85 -4.76
C ASN A 177 8.77 -9.71 -5.80
N SER A 178 9.50 -8.61 -5.64
CA SER A 178 9.87 -7.72 -6.76
C SER A 178 11.10 -8.25 -7.52
N GLU A 179 10.98 -9.42 -8.16
CA GLU A 179 11.50 -9.51 -9.51
C GLU A 179 10.35 -9.03 -10.38
N SER A 180 10.49 -7.88 -11.03
CA SER A 180 9.69 -7.56 -12.19
C SER A 180 10.06 -8.60 -13.25
N ASP A 181 9.53 -9.79 -13.10
CA ASP A 181 9.59 -10.80 -14.12
C ASP A 181 8.79 -10.17 -15.26
N ASP A 182 9.42 -10.00 -16.42
CA ASP A 182 8.80 -9.52 -17.67
C ASP A 182 7.70 -10.51 -18.17
N ASN A 183 7.26 -11.40 -17.28
CA ASN A 183 6.31 -12.47 -17.43
C ASN A 183 4.96 -12.02 -16.89
N ASN A 184 3.95 -12.29 -17.72
CA ASN A 184 2.55 -12.17 -17.38
C ASN A 184 2.23 -12.93 -16.07
N PRO A 185 1.35 -12.39 -15.20
CA PRO A 185 0.93 -13.07 -13.98
C PRO A 185 0.38 -14.44 -14.35
N SER A 186 0.84 -15.47 -13.64
CA SER A 186 0.47 -16.85 -13.90
C SER A 186 0.49 -17.71 -12.64
N VAL A 187 -0.29 -18.79 -12.66
CA VAL A 187 -0.34 -19.78 -11.58
C VAL A 187 -0.46 -21.18 -12.16
N PHE A 188 0.22 -22.15 -11.54
CA PHE A 188 0.01 -23.56 -11.82
C PHE A 188 -1.13 -24.10 -10.96
N ILE A 189 -2.03 -24.87 -11.57
CA ILE A 189 -3.15 -25.53 -10.90
C ILE A 189 -3.08 -27.02 -11.20
N ALA A 190 -2.99 -27.85 -10.16
CA ALA A 190 -2.86 -29.31 -10.28
C ALA A 190 -4.19 -30.01 -10.62
N GLU A 191 -4.92 -29.50 -11.62
CA GLU A 191 -6.26 -29.93 -12.01
C GLU A 191 -6.45 -29.90 -13.54
N SER A 192 -7.52 -30.52 -14.03
CA SER A 192 -7.80 -30.57 -15.47
C SER A 192 -8.27 -29.22 -16.03
N VAL A 193 -7.97 -28.98 -17.32
CA VAL A 193 -8.50 -27.84 -18.10
C VAL A 193 -10.02 -27.71 -17.94
N GLU A 194 -10.75 -28.83 -18.01
CA GLU A 194 -12.22 -28.85 -17.85
C GLU A 194 -12.66 -28.31 -16.49
N LYS A 195 -12.00 -28.71 -15.40
CA LYS A 195 -12.33 -28.26 -14.05
C LYS A 195 -12.03 -26.77 -13.87
N VAL A 196 -10.88 -26.32 -14.37
CA VAL A 196 -10.44 -24.93 -14.29
C VAL A 196 -11.39 -24.02 -15.10
N LEU A 197 -11.67 -24.36 -16.36
CA LEU A 197 -12.61 -23.64 -17.22
C LEU A 197 -14.00 -23.54 -16.57
N LYS A 198 -14.48 -24.62 -15.96
CA LYS A 198 -15.79 -24.64 -15.30
C LYS A 198 -15.87 -23.61 -14.16
N VAL A 199 -14.80 -23.39 -13.41
CA VAL A 199 -14.77 -22.40 -12.33
C VAL A 199 -14.63 -20.98 -12.88
N MET A 200 -13.73 -20.77 -13.85
CA MET A 200 -13.49 -19.46 -14.46
C MET A 200 -14.72 -18.94 -15.22
N ALA A 201 -15.42 -19.82 -15.96
CA ALA A 201 -16.58 -19.44 -16.76
C ALA A 201 -17.89 -19.29 -15.96
N ASP A 202 -17.92 -19.69 -14.68
CA ASP A 202 -19.12 -19.59 -13.85
C ASP A 202 -19.22 -18.20 -13.19
N PRO A 203 -20.22 -17.36 -13.56
CA PRO A 203 -20.35 -16.02 -13.00
C PRO A 203 -20.58 -16.01 -11.48
N SER A 204 -21.12 -17.09 -10.91
CA SER A 204 -21.33 -17.23 -9.47
C SER A 204 -20.05 -17.54 -8.69
N MET A 205 -19.00 -17.96 -9.41
CA MET A 205 -17.68 -18.22 -8.84
C MET A 205 -16.77 -16.99 -8.90
N LEU A 206 -16.97 -16.07 -9.84
CA LEU A 206 -16.14 -14.86 -9.99
C LEU A 206 -15.97 -14.07 -8.67
N PRO A 207 -17.03 -13.82 -7.86
CA PRO A 207 -16.90 -13.15 -6.56
C PRO A 207 -16.05 -13.91 -5.52
N LYS A 208 -15.79 -15.19 -5.71
CA LYS A 208 -15.05 -16.00 -4.73
C LYS A 208 -13.54 -15.84 -4.86
N TRP A 209 -13.05 -15.49 -6.05
CA TRP A 209 -11.61 -15.43 -6.33
C TRP A 209 -11.12 -14.10 -6.91
N THR A 210 -12.04 -13.19 -7.26
CA THR A 210 -11.69 -11.84 -7.74
C THR A 210 -12.15 -10.74 -6.78
N GLY A 211 -11.69 -9.51 -7.03
CA GLY A 211 -12.24 -8.28 -6.46
C GLY A 211 -13.64 -7.92 -7.00
N HIS A 212 -14.11 -8.58 -8.06
CA HIS A 212 -15.44 -8.40 -8.65
C HIS A 212 -16.54 -9.09 -7.81
N LYS A 213 -16.73 -8.64 -6.56
CA LYS A 213 -17.60 -9.32 -5.57
C LYS A 213 -19.10 -9.19 -5.82
N LEU A 214 -19.54 -8.20 -6.60
CA LEU A 214 -20.96 -7.85 -6.75
C LEU A 214 -21.50 -8.17 -8.15
N VAL A 215 -21.18 -9.36 -8.64
CA VAL A 215 -21.68 -9.90 -9.90
C VAL A 215 -23.08 -10.48 -9.70
N ARG A 216 -24.05 -10.05 -10.50
CA ARG A 216 -25.44 -10.52 -10.45
C ARG A 216 -26.07 -10.56 -11.83
N LYS A 217 -27.24 -11.20 -11.92
CA LYS A 217 -28.03 -11.25 -13.15
C LYS A 217 -29.25 -10.33 -13.03
N ILE A 218 -29.36 -9.33 -13.89
CA ILE A 218 -30.51 -8.42 -14.01
C ILE A 218 -31.08 -8.54 -15.43
N ASP A 219 -32.39 -8.81 -15.55
CA ASP A 219 -33.10 -8.91 -16.83
C ASP A 219 -32.40 -9.80 -17.88
N GLY A 220 -31.78 -10.88 -17.43
CA GLY A 220 -31.09 -11.83 -18.29
C GLY A 220 -29.61 -11.49 -18.58
N LYS A 221 -29.16 -10.28 -18.24
CA LYS A 221 -27.76 -9.83 -18.39
C LYS A 221 -26.96 -10.01 -17.11
N LEU A 222 -25.68 -10.33 -17.25
CA LEU A 222 -24.74 -10.26 -16.12
C LEU A 222 -24.29 -8.82 -15.96
N VAL A 223 -24.25 -8.36 -14.71
CA VAL A 223 -23.79 -7.02 -14.35
C VAL A 223 -22.90 -7.09 -13.12
N GLU A 224 -21.93 -6.19 -13.06
CA GLU A 224 -21.21 -5.86 -11.83
C GLU A 224 -21.82 -4.61 -11.20
N SER A 225 -22.23 -4.73 -9.94
CA SER A 225 -22.85 -3.61 -9.23
C SER A 225 -21.78 -2.69 -8.63
N ARG A 226 -21.78 -1.41 -9.01
CA ARG A 226 -20.86 -0.39 -8.48
C ARG A 226 -21.65 0.78 -7.87
N MET A 227 -20.97 1.54 -7.00
CA MET A 227 -21.53 2.71 -6.32
C MET A 227 -22.05 3.77 -7.30
N TYR A 228 -21.39 3.93 -8.45
CA TYR A 228 -21.70 4.95 -9.45
C TYR A 228 -22.43 4.41 -10.69
N GLY A 229 -23.08 3.24 -10.56
CA GLY A 229 -23.86 2.63 -11.63
C GLY A 229 -23.39 1.22 -11.96
N ASP A 230 -24.33 0.37 -12.35
CA ASP A 230 -24.03 -1.01 -12.74
C ASP A 230 -23.31 -1.03 -14.11
N ILE A 231 -22.41 -1.99 -14.27
CA ILE A 231 -21.64 -2.21 -15.51
C ILE A 231 -22.02 -3.56 -16.09
N ASP A 232 -22.29 -3.61 -17.39
CA ASP A 232 -22.62 -4.85 -18.10
C ASP A 232 -21.36 -5.73 -18.13
N LEU A 233 -21.50 -7.02 -17.79
CA LEU A 233 -20.43 -8.02 -17.84
C LEU A 233 -20.81 -9.11 -18.83
N LYS A 234 -19.85 -9.51 -19.67
CA LYS A 234 -19.95 -10.66 -20.56
C LYS A 234 -18.80 -11.62 -20.25
N ILE A 235 -19.10 -12.91 -20.17
CA ILE A 235 -18.10 -13.98 -19.95
C ILE A 235 -18.19 -14.93 -21.13
N GLU A 236 -17.08 -15.13 -21.82
CA GLU A 236 -16.96 -16.01 -22.99
C GLU A 236 -15.87 -17.05 -22.73
N SER A 237 -16.25 -18.32 -22.76
CA SER A 237 -15.32 -19.43 -22.54
C SER A 237 -14.90 -20.06 -23.87
N GLU A 238 -13.60 -20.26 -24.02
CA GLU A 238 -12.95 -20.96 -25.11
C GLU A 238 -12.17 -22.16 -24.57
N PRO A 239 -11.76 -23.14 -25.41
CA PRO A 239 -11.03 -24.31 -24.94
C PRO A 239 -9.71 -24.01 -24.23
N ASP A 240 -9.12 -22.84 -24.50
CA ASP A 240 -7.81 -22.39 -24.03
C ASP A 240 -7.90 -21.15 -23.13
N GLY A 241 -9.10 -20.76 -22.66
CA GLY A 241 -9.22 -19.60 -21.79
C GLY A 241 -10.63 -19.06 -21.59
N VAL A 242 -10.71 -17.94 -20.88
CA VAL A 242 -11.95 -17.20 -20.64
C VAL A 242 -11.72 -15.71 -20.83
N CYS A 243 -12.59 -15.06 -21.59
CA CYS A 243 -12.63 -13.62 -21.77
C CYS A 243 -13.73 -13.02 -20.89
N TYR A 244 -13.38 -11.97 -20.15
CA TYR A 244 -14.29 -11.15 -19.36
C TYR A 244 -14.34 -9.76 -19.97
N THR A 245 -15.50 -9.33 -20.44
CA THR A 245 -15.71 -8.02 -21.06
C THR A 245 -16.68 -7.21 -20.23
N TRP A 246 -16.21 -6.08 -19.72
CA TRP A 246 -17.05 -5.09 -19.05
C TRP A 246 -17.38 -3.97 -20.03
N SER A 247 -18.65 -3.52 -20.04
CA SER A 247 -19.09 -2.43 -20.90
C SER A 247 -19.94 -1.41 -20.16
N PHE A 248 -19.66 -0.12 -20.42
CA PHE A 248 -20.34 1.01 -19.82
C PHE A 248 -20.33 2.20 -20.78
N GLU A 249 -21.50 2.80 -21.03
CA GLU A 249 -21.68 4.00 -21.87
C GLU A 249 -20.97 3.94 -23.24
N GLY A 250 -20.93 2.77 -23.87
CA GLY A 250 -20.34 2.56 -25.21
C GLY A 250 -18.84 2.30 -25.21
N PHE A 251 -18.19 2.26 -24.04
CA PHE A 251 -16.84 1.76 -23.87
C PHE A 251 -16.85 0.29 -23.46
N GLU A 252 -15.81 -0.45 -23.84
CA GLU A 252 -15.61 -1.84 -23.44
C GLU A 252 -14.16 -2.05 -23.00
N LYS A 253 -13.97 -2.87 -21.96
CA LYS A 253 -12.67 -3.35 -21.52
C LYS A 253 -12.72 -4.87 -21.38
N THR A 254 -11.79 -5.56 -22.04
CA THR A 254 -11.70 -7.02 -22.03
C THR A 254 -10.41 -7.47 -21.36
N ILE A 255 -10.52 -8.44 -20.47
CA ILE A 255 -9.39 -9.17 -19.90
C ILE A 255 -9.55 -10.64 -20.33
N ARG A 256 -8.48 -11.22 -20.86
CA ARG A 256 -8.42 -12.64 -21.22
C ARG A 256 -7.50 -13.36 -20.24
N MET A 257 -8.00 -14.48 -19.72
CA MET A 257 -7.19 -15.43 -18.96
C MET A 257 -6.97 -16.67 -19.80
N ASP A 258 -5.71 -16.95 -20.13
CA ASP A 258 -5.29 -18.07 -20.96
C ASP A 258 -5.00 -19.30 -20.10
N ILE A 259 -5.23 -20.49 -20.66
CA ILE A 259 -4.95 -21.78 -20.04
C ILE A 259 -4.04 -22.58 -20.98
N SER A 260 -2.85 -22.92 -20.49
CA SER A 260 -1.94 -23.86 -21.16
C SER A 260 -1.82 -25.17 -20.38
N THR A 261 -1.79 -26.30 -21.08
CA THR A 261 -1.68 -27.62 -20.46
C THR A 261 -0.22 -27.95 -20.15
N GLU A 262 0.02 -28.47 -18.95
CA GLU A 262 1.31 -29.02 -18.50
C GLU A 262 1.14 -30.50 -18.12
N HIS A 263 2.24 -31.22 -17.87
CA HIS A 263 2.20 -32.68 -17.64
C HIS A 263 1.23 -33.11 -16.52
N ASP A 264 1.18 -32.35 -15.41
CA ASP A 264 0.42 -32.69 -14.20
C ASP A 264 -0.65 -31.65 -13.84
N GLY A 265 -1.07 -30.81 -14.79
CA GLY A 265 -2.03 -29.74 -14.51
C GLY A 265 -2.11 -28.71 -15.62
N VAL A 266 -2.44 -27.47 -15.24
CA VAL A 266 -2.53 -26.35 -16.17
C VAL A 266 -1.83 -25.13 -15.60
N ILE A 267 -1.37 -24.25 -16.48
CA ILE A 267 -0.99 -22.88 -16.13
C ILE A 267 -2.12 -21.97 -16.58
N VAL A 268 -2.59 -21.12 -15.67
CA VAL A 268 -3.50 -20.01 -15.99
C VAL A 268 -2.70 -18.73 -15.96
N SER A 269 -2.82 -17.89 -16.98
CA SER A 269 -2.09 -16.62 -17.09
C SER A 269 -2.94 -15.49 -17.66
N THR A 270 -2.46 -14.25 -17.59
CA THR A 270 -3.15 -13.08 -18.17
C THR A 270 -2.16 -12.15 -18.85
N ASP A 271 -2.39 -11.82 -20.12
CA ASP A 271 -1.51 -10.91 -20.85
C ASP A 271 -1.69 -9.43 -20.46
N LEU A 272 -0.64 -8.84 -19.89
CA LEU A 272 -0.59 -7.43 -19.50
C LEU A 272 0.25 -6.58 -20.44
N SER A 273 0.66 -7.10 -21.61
CA SER A 273 1.49 -6.37 -22.59
C SER A 273 0.86 -5.06 -23.08
N ASN A 274 -0.47 -4.95 -23.06
CA ASN A 274 -1.22 -3.77 -23.50
C ASN A 274 -1.62 -2.83 -22.35
N VAL A 275 -1.16 -3.09 -21.12
CA VAL A 275 -1.42 -2.25 -19.95
C VAL A 275 -0.31 -1.20 -19.86
N ALA A 276 -0.69 0.05 -19.56
CA ALA A 276 0.27 1.14 -19.38
C ALA A 276 1.23 0.82 -18.22
N ASP A 277 2.51 1.18 -18.36
CA ASP A 277 3.55 0.79 -17.40
C ASP A 277 3.25 1.23 -15.97
N ASN A 278 2.63 2.40 -15.79
CA ASN A 278 2.21 2.93 -14.49
C ASN A 278 1.12 2.09 -13.80
N ASP A 279 0.27 1.41 -14.57
CA ASP A 279 -0.78 0.52 -14.06
C ASP A 279 -0.32 -0.95 -13.97
N LYS A 280 0.76 -1.30 -14.66
CA LYS A 280 1.17 -2.69 -14.90
C LYS A 280 1.58 -3.42 -13.63
N GLU A 281 2.39 -2.79 -12.78
CA GLU A 281 2.85 -3.38 -11.51
C GLU A 281 1.68 -3.68 -10.57
N LYS A 282 0.81 -2.69 -10.37
CA LYS A 282 -0.41 -2.83 -9.56
C LYS A 282 -1.28 -3.96 -10.08
N LEU A 283 -1.57 -3.98 -11.39
CA LEU A 283 -2.48 -4.94 -11.97
C LEU A 283 -1.87 -6.35 -11.98
N HIS A 284 -0.56 -6.48 -12.17
CA HIS A 284 0.17 -7.74 -12.05
C HIS A 284 0.01 -8.34 -10.65
N LYS A 285 0.22 -7.53 -9.60
CA LYS A 285 0.05 -7.95 -8.21
C LYS A 285 -1.38 -8.41 -7.92
N ILE A 286 -2.38 -7.62 -8.31
CA ILE A 286 -3.78 -7.96 -8.11
C ILE A 286 -4.14 -9.27 -8.81
N ILE A 287 -3.81 -9.40 -10.09
CA ILE A 287 -4.15 -10.60 -10.86
C ILE A 287 -3.40 -11.81 -10.32
N SER A 288 -2.13 -11.66 -9.92
CA SER A 288 -1.38 -12.74 -9.27
C SER A 288 -2.07 -13.23 -8.00
N THR A 289 -2.56 -12.32 -7.15
CA THR A 289 -3.36 -12.68 -5.98
C THR A 289 -4.67 -13.38 -6.35
N GLU A 290 -5.42 -12.87 -7.34
CA GLU A 290 -6.66 -13.50 -7.80
C GLU A 290 -6.43 -14.91 -8.35
N LEU A 291 -5.35 -15.12 -9.12
CA LEU A 291 -4.94 -16.41 -9.66
C LEU A 291 -4.55 -17.40 -8.55
N ASN A 292 -3.85 -16.96 -7.50
CA ASN A 292 -3.55 -17.81 -6.34
C ASN A 292 -4.82 -18.27 -5.62
N VAL A 293 -5.81 -17.38 -5.46
CA VAL A 293 -7.10 -17.72 -4.86
C VAL A 293 -7.92 -18.65 -5.77
N LEU A 294 -7.88 -18.44 -7.08
CA LEU A 294 -8.46 -19.35 -8.07
C LEU A 294 -7.87 -20.75 -7.92
N ALA A 295 -6.54 -20.87 -7.87
CA ALA A 295 -5.85 -22.15 -7.71
C ALA A 295 -6.30 -22.88 -6.43
N ALA A 296 -6.27 -22.19 -5.29
CA ALA A 296 -6.72 -22.74 -4.01
C ALA A 296 -8.18 -23.23 -4.05
N LEU A 297 -9.07 -22.49 -4.70
CA LEU A 297 -10.48 -22.88 -4.83
C LEU A 297 -10.68 -24.07 -5.77
N VAL A 298 -9.99 -24.10 -6.90
CA VAL A 298 -10.08 -25.17 -7.89
C VAL A 298 -9.52 -26.49 -7.34
N GLU A 299 -8.41 -26.42 -6.59
CA GLU A 299 -7.80 -27.56 -5.89
C GLU A 299 -8.59 -28.01 -4.64
N GLY A 300 -9.58 -27.22 -4.20
CA GLY A 300 -10.35 -27.52 -3.00
C GLY A 300 -9.56 -27.34 -1.70
N ALA A 301 -8.56 -26.46 -1.70
CA ALA A 301 -7.68 -26.15 -0.57
C ALA A 301 -7.80 -24.66 -0.16
N PRO A 302 -8.99 -24.18 0.27
CA PRO A 302 -9.20 -22.77 0.60
C PRO A 302 -8.38 -22.28 1.80
N ASP A 303 -7.88 -23.19 2.63
CA ASP A 303 -6.95 -22.93 3.74
C ASP A 303 -5.57 -22.46 3.26
N LYS A 304 -5.23 -22.64 1.98
CA LYS A 304 -4.01 -22.08 1.37
C LYS A 304 -4.12 -20.58 1.08
N ILE A 305 -5.31 -19.98 1.16
CA ILE A 305 -5.49 -18.55 0.93
C ILE A 305 -4.97 -17.80 2.15
N SER A 306 -3.98 -16.93 1.96
CA SER A 306 -3.42 -16.15 3.06
C SER A 306 -4.38 -15.02 3.49
N GLU A 307 -4.21 -14.55 4.73
CA GLU A 307 -4.92 -13.36 5.22
C GLU A 307 -4.56 -12.13 4.37
N SER A 308 -3.29 -11.98 3.99
CA SER A 308 -2.82 -10.91 3.10
C SER A 308 -3.50 -10.95 1.72
N ASP A 309 -3.66 -12.13 1.12
CA ASP A 309 -4.36 -12.26 -0.18
C ASP A 309 -5.82 -11.85 -0.05
N SER A 310 -6.45 -12.21 1.07
CA SER A 310 -7.83 -11.85 1.37
C SER A 310 -7.99 -10.33 1.54
N GLU A 311 -7.05 -9.68 2.23
CA GLU A 311 -7.01 -8.22 2.40
C GLU A 311 -6.85 -7.50 1.05
N ILE A 312 -5.92 -7.94 0.21
CA ILE A 312 -5.68 -7.37 -1.13
C ILE A 312 -6.95 -7.47 -1.99
N ILE A 313 -7.60 -8.63 -2.04
CA ILE A 313 -8.84 -8.81 -2.80
C ILE A 313 -9.97 -7.93 -2.26
N ASN A 314 -10.07 -7.77 -0.94
CA ASN A 314 -11.09 -6.91 -0.33
C ASN A 314 -10.83 -5.42 -0.60
N GLN A 315 -9.57 -4.98 -0.56
CA GLN A 315 -9.20 -3.62 -0.94
C GLN A 315 -9.51 -3.36 -2.41
N TRP A 316 -9.11 -4.29 -3.29
CA TRP A 316 -9.40 -4.20 -4.71
C TRP A 316 -10.90 -4.18 -5.02
N HIS A 317 -11.68 -4.96 -4.27
CA HIS A 317 -13.13 -4.91 -4.35
C HIS A 317 -13.68 -3.51 -4.05
N LEU A 318 -13.20 -2.86 -2.98
CA LEU A 318 -13.65 -1.51 -2.62
C LEU A 318 -13.29 -0.49 -3.71
N GLU A 319 -12.10 -0.61 -4.30
CA GLU A 319 -11.68 0.23 -5.44
C GLU A 319 -12.59 0.05 -6.65
N ILE A 320 -12.84 -1.21 -7.08
CA ILE A 320 -13.75 -1.50 -8.20
C ILE A 320 -15.15 -0.96 -7.89
N HIS A 321 -15.66 -1.19 -6.68
CA HIS A 321 -17.00 -0.79 -6.29
C HIS A 321 -17.17 0.74 -6.30
N GLN A 322 -16.12 1.50 -5.98
CA GLN A 322 -16.13 2.96 -5.97
C GLN A 322 -15.71 3.60 -7.31
N ARG A 323 -15.34 2.80 -8.32
CA ARG A 323 -14.93 3.35 -9.61
C ARG A 323 -16.10 3.96 -10.36
N LYS A 324 -15.87 5.14 -10.97
CA LYS A 324 -16.79 5.77 -11.93
C LYS A 324 -16.48 5.24 -13.33
N GLY A 325 -17.45 4.59 -13.98
CA GLY A 325 -17.22 3.97 -15.29
C GLY A 325 -16.32 2.73 -15.20
N LEU A 326 -15.67 2.36 -16.33
CA LEU A 326 -14.89 1.12 -16.49
C LEU A 326 -13.58 1.08 -15.70
#